data_AF-A0A1H3XCM1-F1
#
_entry.id   AF-A0A1H3XCM1-F1
#
_cell.length_a   1.000
_cell.length_b   1.000
_cell.length_c   1.000
_cell.angle_alpha   90.00
_cell.angle_beta   90.00
_cell.angle_gamma   90.00
#
_symmetry.space_group_name_H-M   'P 1'
#
loop_
_entity.id
_entity.type
_entity.pdbx_description
1 polymer ?
#
loop_
_entity_poly.entity_id
_entity_poly.type
_entity_poly.pdbx_seq_one_letter_code
_entity_poly.pdbx_strand_id
1 'polypeptide(L)'
;MNKINVPIMLDMDQRLKDEILKVNQYDTNIWELSLTLIKNGVAVVVTDLSARMWCSKPDGTHVYKDCVISGGKIIADAGGQMFTAAGTVDCEIELSGATQTLGSPQFCIGVAKSVKDEHAMESSDEYTAINAAVTAAEQSATQAGQSATQAGQSATEAGQAATRAGQSSSDALASQNAAAISATNAAASETTAKQQAEIAAQKEEAAAISKSDAEGAAIRAKASEDAAAEYAAQAAGSSTITFWIDPADNGLNITVNDETTA
;
A
#
# COMPACT_ATOMS: atom_id res chain seq x y z
N MET A 1 -20.42 -41.80 46.98
CA MET A 1 -21.24 -43.02 47.08
C MET A 1 -20.29 -44.21 47.02
N ASN A 2 -20.42 -45.21 47.90
CA ASN A 2 -19.58 -46.41 47.80
C ASN A 2 -20.03 -47.22 46.58
N LYS A 3 -19.07 -47.80 45.85
CA LYS A 3 -19.38 -48.68 44.72
C LYS A 3 -20.04 -49.96 45.24
N ILE A 4 -20.97 -50.50 44.45
CA ILE A 4 -21.61 -51.78 44.69
C ILE A 4 -20.68 -52.86 44.11
N ASN A 5 -20.13 -53.68 45.00
CA ASN A 5 -19.22 -54.76 44.64
C ASN A 5 -19.97 -55.97 44.09
N VAL A 6 -19.53 -56.45 42.92
CA VAL A 6 -20.06 -57.61 42.20
C VAL A 6 -18.98 -58.68 42.13
N PRO A 7 -18.98 -59.69 43.02
CA PRO A 7 -17.99 -60.75 43.01
C PRO A 7 -18.25 -61.73 41.85
N ILE A 8 -17.22 -61.99 41.04
CA ILE A 8 -17.33 -62.84 39.86
C ILE A 8 -16.21 -63.89 39.88
N MET A 9 -16.56 -65.14 39.57
CA MET A 9 -15.57 -66.19 39.33
C MET A 9 -15.53 -66.47 37.83
N LEU A 10 -14.36 -66.28 37.23
CA LEU A 10 -14.12 -66.61 35.82
C LEU A 10 -13.32 -67.91 35.75
N ASP A 11 -13.95 -68.95 35.23
CA ASP A 11 -13.27 -70.22 34.97
C ASP A 11 -12.54 -70.14 33.62
N MET A 12 -11.21 -70.25 33.63
CA MET A 12 -10.34 -70.14 32.46
C MET A 12 -10.65 -71.15 31.35
N ASP A 13 -11.39 -72.22 31.67
CA ASP A 13 -11.78 -73.25 30.70
C ASP A 13 -13.22 -73.05 30.16
N GLN A 14 -13.96 -72.04 30.66
CA GLN A 14 -15.35 -71.78 30.27
C GLN A 14 -15.61 -70.30 29.97
N ARG A 15 -16.23 -70.02 28.82
CA ARG A 15 -16.77 -68.69 28.54
C ARG A 15 -18.09 -68.50 29.28
N LEU A 16 -18.22 -67.39 30.01
CA LEU A 16 -19.50 -66.95 30.55
C LEU A 16 -20.28 -66.24 29.45
N LYS A 17 -21.37 -66.87 29.01
CA LYS A 17 -22.26 -66.30 27.97
C LYS A 17 -23.45 -65.54 28.55
N ASP A 18 -23.73 -65.72 29.84
CA ASP A 18 -24.79 -64.99 30.53
C ASP A 18 -24.28 -63.61 30.96
N GLU A 19 -25.19 -62.63 31.00
CA GLU A 19 -24.90 -61.29 31.50
C GLU A 19 -24.61 -61.35 33.00
N ILE A 20 -23.34 -61.14 33.36
CA ILE A 20 -22.88 -61.23 34.75
C ILE A 20 -23.28 -60.01 35.59
N LEU A 21 -23.65 -58.92 34.91
CA LEU A 21 -24.15 -57.68 35.49
C LEU A 21 -25.18 -57.07 34.53
N LYS A 22 -26.29 -56.56 35.07
CA LYS A 22 -27.30 -55.79 34.34
C LYS A 22 -27.38 -54.38 34.90
N VAL A 23 -27.25 -53.38 34.03
CA VAL A 23 -27.23 -51.95 34.38
C VAL A 23 -28.15 -51.16 33.46
N ASN A 24 -28.45 -49.91 33.82
CA ASN A 24 -29.13 -48.99 32.91
C ASN A 24 -28.11 -48.14 32.13
N GLN A 25 -28.48 -47.77 30.90
CA GLN A 25 -27.72 -46.83 30.09
C GLN A 25 -27.52 -45.52 30.88
N TYR A 26 -26.31 -44.98 30.82
CA TYR A 26 -25.86 -43.79 31.57
C TYR A 26 -25.69 -43.95 33.08
N ASP A 27 -25.74 -45.18 33.63
CA ASP A 27 -25.28 -45.40 35.00
C ASP A 27 -23.79 -45.00 35.12
N THR A 28 -23.48 -44.13 36.07
CA THR A 28 -22.13 -43.58 36.24
C THR A 28 -21.49 -44.06 37.55
N ASN A 29 -20.33 -44.71 37.43
CA ASN A 29 -19.37 -44.94 38.52
C ASN A 29 -19.94 -45.52 39.83
N ILE A 30 -20.93 -46.43 39.74
CA ILE A 30 -21.56 -47.09 40.89
C ILE A 30 -21.24 -48.59 41.01
N TRP A 31 -20.71 -49.25 39.97
CA TRP A 31 -20.46 -50.70 39.99
C TRP A 31 -18.95 -51.00 40.02
N GLU A 32 -18.56 -51.96 40.85
CA GLU A 32 -17.19 -52.48 40.95
C GLU A 32 -17.24 -54.00 40.76
N LEU A 33 -16.50 -54.52 39.78
CA LEU A 33 -16.36 -55.95 39.54
C LEU A 33 -15.16 -56.45 40.33
N SER A 34 -15.36 -57.49 41.14
CA SER A 34 -14.29 -58.17 41.88
C SER A 34 -14.11 -59.57 41.32
N LEU A 35 -13.21 -59.73 40.35
CA LEU A 35 -13.01 -60.96 39.61
C LEU A 35 -11.95 -61.86 40.24
N THR A 36 -12.26 -63.15 40.34
CA THR A 36 -11.32 -64.23 40.69
C THR A 36 -11.19 -65.17 39.49
N LEU A 37 -9.97 -65.34 38.97
CA LEU A 37 -9.69 -66.33 37.93
C LEU A 37 -9.50 -67.72 38.54
N ILE A 38 -10.09 -68.74 37.93
CA ILE A 38 -10.04 -70.14 38.40
C ILE A 38 -9.68 -71.04 37.22
N LYS A 39 -8.83 -72.04 37.42
CA LYS A 39 -8.53 -73.08 36.41
C LYS A 39 -8.60 -74.45 37.06
N ASN A 40 -9.35 -75.38 36.48
CA ASN A 40 -9.61 -76.70 37.08
C ASN A 40 -10.08 -76.62 38.55
N GLY A 41 -10.92 -75.63 38.89
CA GLY A 41 -11.43 -75.42 40.25
C GLY A 41 -10.44 -74.79 41.24
N VAL A 42 -9.22 -74.43 40.82
CA VAL A 42 -8.20 -73.79 41.68
C VAL A 42 -8.00 -72.33 41.26
N ALA A 43 -7.94 -71.42 42.24
CA ALA A 43 -7.70 -70.01 41.98
C ALA A 43 -6.33 -69.78 41.31
N VAL A 44 -6.31 -69.02 40.22
CA VAL A 44 -5.09 -68.63 39.52
C VAL A 44 -4.40 -67.52 40.31
N VAL A 45 -3.10 -67.69 40.55
CA VAL A 45 -2.27 -66.67 41.21
C VAL A 45 -1.99 -65.53 40.22
N VAL A 46 -2.35 -64.30 40.59
CA VAL A 46 -2.23 -63.10 39.74
C VAL A 46 -1.26 -62.06 40.31
N THR A 47 -0.26 -62.49 41.08
CA THR A 47 0.76 -61.61 41.68
C THR A 47 1.77 -61.12 40.65
N ASP A 48 2.30 -59.90 40.84
CA ASP A 48 3.29 -59.25 39.96
C ASP A 48 2.85 -59.05 38.50
N LEU A 49 1.54 -58.95 38.27
CA LEU A 49 0.92 -58.66 36.97
C LEU A 49 0.21 -57.30 36.98
N SER A 50 0.05 -56.68 35.81
CA SER A 50 -0.92 -55.62 35.58
C SER A 50 -2.18 -56.21 34.95
N ALA A 51 -3.34 -55.61 35.24
CA ALA A 51 -4.62 -56.06 34.71
C ALA A 51 -5.34 -54.90 34.00
N ARG A 52 -5.92 -55.20 32.84
CA ARG A 52 -6.76 -54.27 32.08
C ARG A 52 -8.02 -54.98 31.60
N MET A 53 -9.16 -54.36 31.82
CA MET A 53 -10.43 -54.79 31.26
C MET A 53 -10.62 -54.15 29.89
N TRP A 54 -10.84 -54.98 28.89
CA TRP A 54 -11.19 -54.60 27.52
C TRP A 54 -12.66 -54.88 27.32
N CYS A 55 -13.40 -53.91 26.75
CA CYS A 55 -14.83 -54.05 26.50
C CYS A 55 -15.19 -53.53 25.10
N SER A 56 -15.99 -54.31 24.37
CA SER A 56 -16.57 -53.93 23.09
C SER A 56 -18.05 -53.63 23.26
N LYS A 57 -18.47 -52.44 22.83
CA LYS A 57 -19.85 -51.98 22.97
C LYS A 57 -20.68 -52.35 21.73
N PRO A 58 -22.02 -52.40 21.87
CA PRO A 58 -22.92 -52.69 20.76
C PRO A 58 -22.91 -51.60 19.66
N ASP A 59 -22.43 -50.38 19.96
CA ASP A 59 -22.26 -49.29 18.98
C ASP A 59 -20.97 -49.42 18.13
N GLY A 60 -20.19 -50.49 18.33
CA GLY A 60 -18.94 -50.75 17.62
C GLY A 60 -17.72 -50.01 18.18
N THR A 61 -17.87 -49.22 19.24
CA THR A 61 -16.75 -48.55 19.90
C THR A 61 -16.22 -49.38 21.09
N HIS A 62 -14.98 -49.16 21.49
CA HIS A 62 -14.30 -49.94 22.54
C HIS A 62 -13.97 -49.08 23.76
N VAL A 63 -14.00 -49.69 24.93
CA VAL A 63 -13.59 -49.09 26.21
C VAL A 63 -12.54 -49.98 26.85
N TYR A 64 -11.47 -49.38 27.35
CA TYR A 64 -10.45 -50.05 28.15
C TYR A 64 -10.35 -49.38 29.52
N LYS A 65 -10.16 -50.19 30.56
CA LYS A 65 -10.00 -49.71 31.93
C LYS A 65 -8.89 -50.47 32.64
N ASP A 66 -7.98 -49.73 33.25
CA ASP A 66 -6.99 -50.32 34.13
C ASP A 66 -7.69 -50.88 35.38
N CYS A 67 -7.27 -52.06 35.79
CA CYS A 67 -7.80 -52.78 36.94
C CYS A 67 -6.76 -52.78 38.07
N VAL A 68 -7.23 -52.92 39.31
CA VAL A 68 -6.38 -53.04 40.49
C VAL A 68 -6.33 -54.50 40.92
N ILE A 69 -5.14 -55.08 41.05
CA ILE A 69 -4.99 -56.41 41.65
C ILE A 69 -4.79 -56.25 43.15
N SER A 70 -5.70 -56.81 43.95
CA SER A 70 -5.64 -56.75 45.41
C SER A 70 -6.24 -58.00 46.03
N GLY A 71 -5.56 -58.57 47.03
CA GLY A 71 -6.04 -59.77 47.74
C GLY A 71 -6.28 -60.98 46.83
N GLY A 72 -5.50 -61.12 45.74
CA GLY A 72 -5.64 -62.19 44.75
C GLY A 72 -6.84 -62.02 43.79
N LYS A 73 -7.49 -60.85 43.80
CA LYS A 73 -8.62 -60.51 42.92
C LYS A 73 -8.26 -59.36 42.00
N ILE A 74 -8.93 -59.30 40.85
CA ILE A 74 -8.86 -58.20 39.90
C ILE A 74 -10.09 -57.32 40.13
N ILE A 75 -9.86 -56.06 40.48
CA ILE A 75 -10.91 -55.07 40.77
C ILE A 75 -11.03 -54.13 39.56
N ALA A 76 -12.21 -54.09 38.95
CA ALA A 76 -12.48 -53.31 37.75
C ALA A 76 -13.70 -52.39 37.92
N ASP A 77 -13.54 -51.13 37.54
CA ASP A 77 -14.65 -50.17 37.58
C ASP A 77 -15.59 -50.37 36.40
N ALA A 78 -16.88 -50.57 36.66
CA ALA A 78 -17.89 -50.70 35.62
C ALA A 78 -18.82 -49.47 35.62
N GLY A 79 -18.76 -48.66 34.57
CA GLY A 79 -19.52 -47.41 34.50
C GLY A 79 -19.11 -46.45 33.39
N GLY A 80 -19.87 -45.36 33.27
CA GLY A 80 -19.54 -44.25 32.38
C GLY A 80 -19.63 -44.65 30.91
N GLN A 81 -18.55 -44.47 30.15
CA GLN A 81 -18.53 -44.74 28.71
C GLN A 81 -18.86 -46.20 28.33
N MET A 82 -18.75 -47.15 29.27
CA MET A 82 -19.16 -48.54 29.05
C MET A 82 -20.67 -48.67 28.82
N PHE A 83 -21.48 -47.77 29.40
CA PHE A 83 -22.94 -47.87 29.42
C PHE A 83 -23.61 -46.78 28.59
N THR A 84 -22.90 -46.17 27.64
CA THR A 84 -23.48 -45.12 26.77
C THR A 84 -24.30 -45.68 25.62
N ALA A 85 -24.16 -46.97 25.30
CA ALA A 85 -24.94 -47.65 24.28
C ALA A 85 -25.70 -48.83 24.89
N ALA A 86 -27.01 -48.90 24.63
CA ALA A 86 -27.85 -50.00 25.09
C ALA A 86 -27.56 -51.29 24.30
N GLY A 87 -27.56 -52.43 24.99
CA GLY A 87 -27.23 -53.75 24.45
C GLY A 87 -26.15 -54.46 25.27
N THR A 88 -25.60 -55.55 24.73
CA THR A 88 -24.60 -56.37 25.40
C THR A 88 -23.20 -55.79 25.18
N VAL A 89 -22.47 -55.56 26.28
CA VAL A 89 -21.05 -55.19 26.27
C VAL A 89 -20.23 -56.44 26.55
N ASP A 90 -19.43 -56.86 25.57
CA ASP A 90 -18.54 -58.01 25.69
C ASP A 90 -17.20 -57.57 26.26
N CYS A 91 -16.78 -58.18 27.37
CA CYS A 91 -15.55 -57.83 28.07
C CYS A 91 -14.61 -59.02 28.28
N GLU A 92 -13.32 -58.72 28.44
CA GLU A 92 -12.24 -59.65 28.76
C GLU A 92 -11.22 -58.96 29.67
N ILE A 93 -10.59 -59.70 30.59
CA ILE A 93 -9.43 -59.22 31.35
C ILE A 93 -8.16 -59.66 30.66
N GLU A 94 -7.30 -58.71 30.34
CA GLU A 94 -5.92 -58.95 29.95
C GLU A 94 -5.02 -58.79 31.17
N LEU A 95 -4.25 -59.84 31.48
CA LEU A 95 -3.18 -59.82 32.47
C LEU A 95 -1.83 -59.74 31.76
N SER A 96 -0.98 -58.79 32.16
CA SER A 96 0.34 -58.59 31.56
C SER A 96 1.44 -58.66 32.62
N GLY A 97 2.45 -59.51 32.37
CA GLY A 97 3.70 -59.59 33.13
C GLY A 97 4.89 -59.09 32.30
N ALA A 98 6.12 -59.31 32.78
CA ALA A 98 7.32 -58.80 32.12
C ALA A 98 7.53 -59.32 30.68
N THR A 99 7.13 -60.56 30.41
CA THR A 99 7.34 -61.24 29.12
C THR A 99 6.13 -62.00 28.61
N GLN A 100 4.99 -61.89 29.28
CA GLN A 100 3.81 -62.74 29.02
C GLN A 100 2.52 -61.96 29.17
N THR A 101 1.54 -62.31 28.33
CA THR A 101 0.17 -61.80 28.40
C THR A 101 -0.79 -62.98 28.45
N LEU A 102 -1.82 -62.89 29.28
CA LEU A 102 -2.87 -63.89 29.44
C LEU A 102 -4.23 -63.19 29.38
N GLY A 103 -5.07 -63.61 28.44
CA GLY A 103 -6.48 -63.20 28.37
C GLY A 103 -7.37 -64.11 29.22
N SER A 104 -8.37 -63.52 29.88
CA SER A 104 -9.43 -64.29 30.52
C SER A 104 -10.45 -64.78 29.47
N PRO A 105 -11.32 -65.74 29.82
CA PRO A 105 -12.54 -65.92 29.05
C PRO A 105 -13.37 -64.63 29.01
N GLN A 106 -14.13 -64.48 27.94
CA GLN A 106 -15.06 -63.37 27.78
C GLN A 106 -16.25 -63.49 28.74
N PHE A 107 -16.74 -62.34 29.19
CA PHE A 107 -17.97 -62.19 29.97
C PHE A 107 -18.77 -60.98 29.48
N CYS A 108 -20.07 -60.97 29.74
CA CYS A 108 -20.98 -59.98 29.17
C CYS A 108 -21.61 -59.10 30.27
N ILE A 109 -21.77 -57.81 30.00
CA ILE A 109 -22.56 -56.88 30.81
C ILE A 109 -23.76 -56.43 29.98
N GLY A 110 -24.97 -56.58 30.51
CA GLY A 110 -26.20 -56.15 29.86
C GLY A 110 -26.54 -54.70 30.19
N VAL A 111 -26.64 -53.83 29.17
CA VAL A 111 -27.02 -52.42 29.32
C VAL A 111 -28.45 -52.22 28.82
N ALA A 112 -29.40 -52.04 29.74
CA ALA A 112 -30.78 -51.73 29.39
C ALA A 112 -30.90 -50.27 28.92
N LYS A 113 -31.65 -50.04 27.84
CA LYS A 113 -31.91 -48.69 27.32
C LYS A 113 -32.56 -47.82 28.39
N SER A 114 -32.03 -46.61 28.61
CA SER A 114 -32.63 -45.66 29.53
C SER A 114 -34.00 -45.19 29.01
N VAL A 115 -34.96 -45.01 29.92
CA VAL A 115 -36.27 -44.40 29.63
C VAL A 115 -36.23 -42.86 29.69
N LYS A 116 -35.09 -42.28 30.07
CA LYS A 116 -34.87 -40.83 30.09
C LYS A 116 -34.51 -40.37 28.68
N ASP A 117 -35.40 -39.60 28.05
CA ASP A 117 -35.18 -39.06 26.69
C ASP A 117 -34.62 -37.63 26.76
N GLU A 118 -33.32 -37.52 27.08
CA GLU A 118 -32.62 -36.23 27.16
C GLU A 118 -32.02 -35.78 25.82
N HIS A 119 -32.00 -36.64 24.79
CA HIS A 119 -31.28 -36.38 23.53
C HIS A 119 -32.16 -36.02 22.32
N ALA A 120 -33.48 -36.21 22.39
CA ALA A 120 -34.36 -35.92 21.26
C ALA A 120 -34.59 -34.40 21.01
N MET A 121 -34.52 -33.57 22.06
CA MET A 121 -34.74 -32.12 21.93
C MET A 121 -33.47 -31.33 21.57
N GLU A 122 -32.31 -31.74 22.09
CA GLU A 122 -31.04 -30.99 21.97
C GLU A 122 -30.57 -30.89 20.51
N SER A 123 -30.63 -32.01 19.75
CA SER A 123 -30.14 -32.07 18.37
C SER A 123 -30.90 -31.19 17.36
N SER A 124 -32.19 -30.90 17.60
CA SER A 124 -33.00 -30.10 16.67
C SER A 124 -32.72 -28.59 16.81
N ASP A 125 -32.53 -28.12 18.05
CA ASP A 125 -32.21 -26.73 18.34
C ASP A 125 -30.79 -26.38 17.87
N GLU A 126 -29.84 -27.30 18.07
CA GLU A 126 -28.46 -27.15 17.59
C GLU A 126 -28.37 -27.10 16.06
N TYR A 127 -29.12 -27.97 15.37
CA TYR A 127 -29.19 -27.95 13.91
C TYR A 127 -29.78 -26.63 13.38
N THR A 128 -30.82 -26.11 14.04
CA THR A 128 -31.43 -24.82 13.68
C THR A 128 -30.46 -23.66 13.92
N ALA A 129 -29.74 -23.67 15.05
CA ALA A 129 -28.75 -22.65 15.37
C ALA A 129 -27.58 -22.64 14.39
N ILE A 130 -27.10 -23.82 13.97
CA ILE A 130 -26.02 -23.94 12.97
C ILE A 130 -26.49 -23.38 11.62
N ASN A 131 -27.68 -23.73 11.16
CA ASN A 131 -28.20 -23.19 9.89
C ASN A 131 -28.35 -21.66 9.94
N ALA A 132 -28.84 -21.11 11.05
CA ALA A 132 -28.94 -19.67 11.23
C ALA A 132 -27.55 -18.99 11.20
N ALA A 133 -26.55 -19.59 11.86
CA ALA A 133 -25.18 -19.09 11.86
C ALA A 133 -24.55 -19.13 10.46
N VAL A 134 -24.77 -20.19 9.68
CA VAL A 134 -24.28 -20.30 8.30
C VAL A 134 -24.92 -19.22 7.43
N THR A 135 -26.24 -19.04 7.48
CA THR A 135 -26.92 -17.98 6.72
C THR A 135 -26.42 -16.59 7.09
N ALA A 136 -26.21 -16.31 8.38
CA ALA A 136 -25.65 -15.02 8.82
C ALA A 136 -24.22 -14.80 8.31
N ALA A 137 -23.40 -15.87 8.29
CA ALA A 137 -22.04 -15.80 7.75
C ALA A 137 -22.04 -15.54 6.23
N GLU A 138 -22.90 -16.19 5.46
CA GLU A 138 -23.05 -15.96 4.02
C GLU A 138 -23.50 -14.53 3.69
N GLN A 139 -24.45 -13.99 4.46
CA GLN A 139 -24.88 -12.60 4.33
C GLN A 139 -23.74 -11.63 4.65
N SER A 140 -22.99 -11.89 5.71
CA SER A 140 -21.83 -11.08 6.10
C SER A 140 -20.74 -11.10 5.03
N ALA A 141 -20.46 -12.27 4.45
CA ALA A 141 -19.51 -12.41 3.35
C ALA A 141 -19.95 -11.64 2.09
N THR A 142 -21.25 -11.68 1.79
CA THR A 142 -21.83 -10.91 0.68
C THR A 142 -21.67 -9.40 0.89
N GLN A 143 -21.99 -8.92 2.10
CA GLN A 143 -21.85 -7.50 2.45
C GLN A 143 -20.39 -7.04 2.42
N ALA A 144 -19.46 -7.89 2.87
CA ALA A 144 -18.02 -7.64 2.78
C ALA A 144 -17.56 -7.54 1.31
N GLY A 145 -18.05 -8.43 0.43
CA GLY A 145 -17.75 -8.39 -1.01
C GLY A 145 -18.26 -7.12 -1.70
N GLN A 146 -19.47 -6.66 -1.34
CA GLN A 146 -20.00 -5.39 -1.84
C GLN A 146 -19.16 -4.20 -1.36
N SER A 147 -18.80 -4.18 -0.08
CA SER A 147 -17.97 -3.12 0.51
C SER A 147 -16.58 -3.05 -0.15
N ALA A 148 -15.97 -4.21 -0.40
CA ALA A 148 -14.68 -4.29 -1.11
C ALA A 148 -14.79 -3.77 -2.55
N THR A 149 -15.90 -4.07 -3.24
CA THR A 149 -16.16 -3.56 -4.60
C THR A 149 -16.29 -2.04 -4.60
N GLN A 150 -17.05 -1.48 -3.66
CA GLN A 150 -17.22 -0.03 -3.53
C GLN A 150 -15.89 0.66 -3.20
N ALA A 151 -15.09 0.09 -2.29
CA ALA A 151 -13.75 0.60 -2.00
C ALA A 151 -12.84 0.59 -3.23
N GLY A 152 -12.91 -0.45 -4.07
CA GLY A 152 -12.17 -0.54 -5.33
C GLY A 152 -12.59 0.53 -6.35
N GLN A 153 -13.89 0.84 -6.44
CA GLN A 153 -14.40 1.93 -7.28
C GLN A 153 -13.89 3.29 -6.79
N SER A 154 -14.01 3.58 -5.49
CA SER A 154 -13.51 4.84 -4.92
C SER A 154 -11.99 5.01 -5.09
N ALA A 155 -11.21 3.93 -4.96
CA ALA A 155 -9.77 3.97 -5.21
C ALA A 155 -9.46 4.30 -6.69
N THR A 156 -10.25 3.76 -7.63
CA THR A 156 -10.12 4.05 -9.06
C THR A 156 -10.43 5.51 -9.37
N GLU A 157 -11.53 6.04 -8.81
CA GLU A 157 -11.91 7.45 -8.97
C GLU A 157 -10.85 8.40 -8.41
N ALA A 158 -10.29 8.08 -7.23
CA ALA A 158 -9.21 8.83 -6.62
C ALA A 158 -7.95 8.83 -7.50
N GLY A 159 -7.59 7.69 -8.08
CA GLY A 159 -6.47 7.58 -9.03
C GLY A 159 -6.67 8.44 -10.28
N GLN A 160 -7.87 8.45 -10.84
CA GLN A 160 -8.20 9.30 -11.98
C GLN A 160 -8.16 10.80 -11.62
N ALA A 161 -8.64 11.17 -10.43
CA ALA A 161 -8.57 12.54 -9.94
C ALA A 161 -7.11 13.02 -9.76
N ALA A 162 -6.25 12.18 -9.21
CA ALA A 162 -4.82 12.47 -9.07
C ALA A 162 -4.15 12.69 -10.44
N THR A 163 -4.45 11.86 -11.44
CA THR A 163 -3.95 12.05 -12.82
C THR A 163 -4.39 13.38 -13.41
N ARG A 164 -5.67 13.75 -13.27
CA ARG A 164 -6.18 15.05 -13.75
C ARG A 164 -5.49 16.22 -13.06
N ALA A 165 -5.25 16.12 -11.75
CA ALA A 165 -4.52 17.15 -11.01
C ALA A 165 -3.07 17.30 -11.51
N GLY A 166 -2.39 16.19 -11.79
CA GLY A 166 -1.04 16.21 -12.37
C GLY A 166 -0.98 16.85 -13.77
N GLN A 167 -1.98 16.57 -14.62
CA GLN A 167 -2.12 17.21 -15.93
C GLN A 167 -2.35 18.72 -15.79
N SER A 168 -3.30 19.13 -14.94
CA SER A 168 -3.58 20.55 -14.70
C SER A 168 -2.36 21.30 -14.16
N SER A 169 -1.57 20.69 -13.28
CA SER A 169 -0.32 21.28 -12.81
C SER A 169 0.71 21.46 -13.94
N SER A 170 0.77 20.51 -14.88
CA SER A 170 1.68 20.59 -16.03
C SER A 170 1.25 21.69 -17.00
N ASP A 171 -0.04 21.83 -17.26
CA ASP A 171 -0.61 22.88 -18.10
C ASP A 171 -0.39 24.27 -17.49
N ALA A 172 -0.51 24.38 -16.17
CA ALA A 172 -0.22 25.62 -15.44
C ALA A 172 1.27 26.03 -15.56
N LEU A 173 2.18 25.07 -15.44
CA LEU A 173 3.62 25.32 -15.63
C LEU A 173 3.93 25.73 -17.07
N ALA A 174 3.34 25.07 -18.05
CA ALA A 174 3.48 25.44 -19.46
C ALA A 174 2.98 26.88 -19.72
N SER A 175 1.84 27.25 -19.12
CA SER A 175 1.27 28.60 -19.22
C SER A 175 2.16 29.65 -18.57
N GLN A 176 2.74 29.34 -17.40
CA GLN A 176 3.70 30.23 -16.73
C GLN A 176 4.95 30.46 -17.59
N ASN A 177 5.50 29.40 -18.18
CA ASN A 177 6.66 29.50 -19.07
C ASN A 177 6.36 30.33 -20.31
N ALA A 178 5.19 30.15 -20.93
CA ALA A 178 4.77 30.96 -22.06
C ALA A 178 4.68 32.44 -21.69
N ALA A 179 4.08 32.78 -20.54
CA ALA A 179 4.00 34.15 -20.05
C ALA A 179 5.38 34.77 -19.80
N ALA A 180 6.33 34.01 -19.22
CA ALA A 180 7.70 34.47 -18.99
C ALA A 180 8.45 34.76 -20.30
N ILE A 181 8.27 33.92 -21.32
CA ILE A 181 8.82 34.13 -22.67
C ILE A 181 8.21 35.40 -23.29
N SER A 182 6.89 35.57 -23.21
CA SER A 182 6.22 36.78 -23.70
C SER A 182 6.73 38.06 -23.03
N ALA A 183 6.93 38.03 -21.71
CA ALA A 183 7.50 39.17 -20.97
C ALA A 183 8.93 39.49 -21.42
N THR A 184 9.76 38.46 -21.64
CA THR A 184 11.13 38.62 -22.14
C THR A 184 11.13 39.26 -23.53
N ASN A 185 10.26 38.78 -24.43
CA ASN A 185 10.13 39.35 -25.78
C ASN A 185 9.65 40.81 -25.75
N ALA A 186 8.69 41.15 -24.88
CA ALA A 186 8.22 42.51 -24.73
C ALA A 186 9.35 43.46 -24.26
N ALA A 187 10.16 43.04 -23.29
CA ALA A 187 11.32 43.81 -22.82
C ALA A 187 12.38 44.00 -23.91
N ALA A 188 12.61 42.97 -24.73
CA ALA A 188 13.51 43.07 -25.89
C ALA A 188 12.98 44.03 -26.97
N SER A 189 11.67 44.01 -27.23
CA SER A 189 11.02 44.97 -28.13
C SER A 189 11.11 46.40 -27.60
N GLU A 190 10.93 46.63 -26.30
CA GLU A 190 11.09 47.95 -25.67
C GLU A 190 12.53 48.46 -25.83
N THR A 191 13.52 47.60 -25.58
CA THR A 191 14.95 47.95 -25.75
C THR A 191 15.25 48.34 -27.19
N THR A 192 14.74 47.57 -28.15
CA THR A 192 14.89 47.86 -29.58
C THR A 192 14.25 49.20 -29.94
N ALA A 193 13.05 49.49 -29.44
CA ALA A 193 12.36 50.76 -29.67
C ALA A 193 13.14 51.96 -29.11
N LYS A 194 13.72 51.84 -27.90
CA LYS A 194 14.58 52.88 -27.30
C LYS A 194 15.81 53.15 -28.15
N GLN A 195 16.51 52.10 -28.60
CA GLN A 195 17.68 52.24 -29.48
C GLN A 195 17.32 52.93 -30.80
N GLN A 196 16.18 52.60 -31.40
CA GLN A 196 15.73 53.26 -32.64
C GLN A 196 15.40 54.74 -32.41
N ALA A 197 14.79 55.09 -31.28
CA ALA A 197 14.52 56.48 -30.93
C ALA A 197 15.82 57.28 -30.72
N GLU A 198 16.82 56.70 -30.05
CA GLU A 198 18.14 57.31 -29.87
C GLU A 198 18.86 57.53 -31.21
N ILE A 199 18.82 56.55 -32.12
CA ILE A 199 19.38 56.67 -33.47
C ILE A 199 18.68 57.80 -34.24
N ALA A 200 17.35 57.91 -34.13
CA ALA A 200 16.61 58.99 -34.77
C ALA A 200 17.02 60.36 -34.24
N ALA A 201 17.13 60.53 -32.91
CA ALA A 201 17.59 61.77 -32.29
C ALA A 201 19.02 62.14 -32.72
N GLN A 202 19.94 61.17 -32.79
CA GLN A 202 21.30 61.40 -33.28
C GLN A 202 21.33 61.86 -34.75
N LYS A 203 20.43 61.33 -35.58
CA LYS A 203 20.30 61.76 -36.98
C LYS A 203 19.76 63.19 -37.10
N GLU A 204 18.81 63.57 -36.26
CA GLU A 204 18.30 64.95 -36.22
C GLU A 204 19.40 65.94 -35.80
N GLU A 205 20.17 65.61 -34.77
CA GLU A 205 21.32 66.41 -34.32
C GLU A 205 22.37 66.55 -35.42
N ALA A 206 22.73 65.45 -36.09
CA ALA A 206 23.68 65.47 -37.20
C ALA A 206 23.20 66.34 -38.38
N ALA A 207 21.89 66.32 -38.67
CA ALA A 207 21.29 67.18 -39.68
C ALA A 207 21.31 68.67 -39.27
N ALA A 208 21.07 68.99 -38.00
CA ALA A 208 21.13 70.34 -37.47
C ALA A 208 22.55 70.92 -37.54
N ILE A 209 23.57 70.13 -37.17
CA ILE A 209 24.99 70.51 -37.32
C ILE A 209 25.31 70.78 -38.79
N SER A 210 24.93 69.88 -39.69
CA SER A 210 25.17 70.03 -41.13
C SER A 210 24.54 71.32 -41.70
N LYS A 211 23.35 71.70 -41.21
CA LYS A 211 22.70 72.97 -41.56
C LYS A 211 23.51 74.17 -41.08
N SER A 212 23.93 74.18 -39.81
CA SER A 212 24.76 75.24 -39.23
C SER A 212 26.08 75.40 -39.98
N ASP A 213 26.73 74.29 -40.34
CA ASP A 213 27.97 74.31 -41.12
C ASP A 213 27.78 74.91 -42.51
N ALA A 214 26.67 74.58 -43.18
CA ALA A 214 26.30 75.15 -44.47
C ALA A 214 26.00 76.66 -44.38
N GLU A 215 25.28 77.11 -43.35
CA GLU A 215 25.05 78.53 -43.08
C GLU A 215 26.37 79.28 -42.83
N GLY A 216 27.26 78.70 -42.02
CA GLY A 216 28.59 79.25 -41.78
C GLY A 216 29.46 79.31 -43.04
N ALA A 217 29.37 78.31 -43.92
CA ALA A 217 30.07 78.31 -45.20
C ALA A 217 29.56 79.43 -46.13
N ALA A 218 28.24 79.66 -46.18
CA ALA A 218 27.65 80.74 -46.96
C ALA A 218 28.10 82.13 -46.48
N ILE A 219 28.15 82.35 -45.16
CA ILE A 219 28.68 83.60 -44.57
C ILE A 219 30.14 83.82 -44.98
N ARG A 220 30.99 82.78 -44.88
CA ARG A 220 32.41 82.87 -45.28
C ARG A 220 32.59 83.15 -46.78
N ALA A 221 31.74 82.58 -47.61
CA ALA A 221 31.73 82.85 -49.05
C ALA A 221 31.38 84.32 -49.33
N LYS A 222 30.32 84.83 -48.69
CA LYS A 222 29.91 86.24 -48.83
C LYS A 222 30.99 87.21 -48.35
N ALA A 223 31.62 86.94 -47.21
CA ALA A 223 32.74 87.73 -46.71
C ALA A 223 33.94 87.73 -47.68
N SER A 224 34.20 86.59 -48.33
CA SER A 224 35.25 86.49 -49.36
C SER A 224 34.91 87.30 -50.61
N GLU A 225 33.64 87.28 -51.05
CA GLU A 225 33.16 88.11 -52.17
C GLU A 225 33.31 89.60 -51.87
N ASP A 226 32.86 90.03 -50.67
CA ASP A 226 32.90 91.44 -50.27
C ASP A 226 34.36 91.92 -50.15
N ALA A 227 35.25 91.10 -49.58
CA ALA A 227 36.69 91.39 -49.53
C ALA A 227 37.30 91.51 -50.94
N ALA A 228 36.94 90.61 -51.87
CA ALA A 228 37.41 90.68 -53.26
C ALA A 228 36.92 91.94 -53.97
N ALA A 229 35.67 92.36 -53.74
CA ALA A 229 35.13 93.61 -54.30
C ALA A 229 35.86 94.83 -53.74
N GLU A 230 36.17 94.85 -52.44
CA GLU A 230 36.94 95.92 -51.80
C GLU A 230 38.36 96.03 -52.38
N TYR A 231 39.07 94.91 -52.54
CA TYR A 231 40.38 94.88 -53.21
C TYR A 231 40.31 95.38 -54.65
N ALA A 232 39.27 95.01 -55.41
CA ALA A 232 39.09 95.48 -56.79
C ALA A 232 38.84 97.00 -56.85
N ALA A 233 38.03 97.55 -55.93
CA ALA A 233 37.79 98.97 -55.84
C ALA A 233 39.06 99.75 -55.46
N GLN A 234 39.86 99.24 -54.52
CA GLN A 234 41.17 99.81 -54.17
C GLN A 234 42.13 99.81 -55.37
N ALA A 235 42.13 98.74 -56.17
CA ALA A 235 42.96 98.67 -57.38
C ALA A 235 42.52 99.69 -58.46
N ALA A 236 41.21 99.92 -58.62
CA ALA A 236 40.67 100.89 -59.56
C ALA A 236 40.91 102.36 -59.14
N GLY A 237 40.83 102.65 -57.83
CA GLY A 237 41.13 103.97 -57.27
C GLY A 237 42.64 104.22 -57.05
N SER A 238 43.51 103.30 -57.46
CA SER A 238 44.96 103.49 -57.31
C SER A 238 45.48 104.44 -58.36
N SER A 239 46.05 105.57 -57.93
CA SER A 239 46.77 106.50 -58.80
C SER A 239 47.92 105.76 -59.50
N THR A 240 48.10 106.00 -60.80
CA THR A 240 49.21 105.42 -61.56
C THR A 240 50.38 106.40 -61.57
N ILE A 241 51.59 105.90 -61.33
CA ILE A 241 52.81 106.70 -61.46
C ILE A 241 53.42 106.41 -62.83
N THR A 242 53.45 107.42 -63.68
CA THR A 242 54.08 107.32 -65.00
C THR A 242 55.41 108.05 -65.00
N PHE A 243 56.44 107.35 -65.46
CA PHE A 243 57.79 107.89 -65.65
C PHE A 243 58.00 108.16 -67.13
N TRP A 244 58.40 109.38 -67.47
CA TRP A 244 58.67 109.79 -68.85
C TRP A 244 59.82 110.79 -68.88
N ILE A 245 60.53 110.87 -70.01
CA ILE A 245 61.65 111.80 -70.20
C ILE A 245 61.18 112.89 -71.15
N ASP A 246 61.33 114.16 -70.77
CA ASP A 246 61.00 115.28 -71.66
C ASP A 246 62.11 115.40 -72.72
N PRO A 247 61.80 115.25 -74.02
CA PRO A 247 62.81 115.33 -75.07
C PRO A 247 63.40 116.74 -75.27
N ALA A 248 62.83 117.79 -74.68
CA ALA A 248 63.35 119.16 -74.78
C ALA A 248 64.54 119.43 -73.84
N ASP A 249 64.61 118.76 -72.68
CA ASP A 249 65.66 118.96 -71.68
C ASP A 249 66.30 117.67 -71.14
N ASN A 250 65.81 116.50 -71.58
CA ASN A 250 66.25 115.17 -71.19
C ASN A 250 66.08 114.85 -69.67
N GLY A 251 65.23 115.60 -68.97
CA GLY A 251 64.92 115.39 -67.56
C GLY A 251 63.96 114.22 -67.33
N LEU A 252 64.18 113.42 -66.28
CA LEU A 252 63.22 112.40 -65.83
C LEU A 252 62.07 113.09 -65.11
N ASN A 253 60.89 113.04 -65.72
CA ASN A 253 59.66 113.54 -65.13
C ASN A 253 58.83 112.38 -64.55
N ILE A 254 58.30 112.64 -63.35
CA ILE A 254 57.43 111.73 -62.62
C ILE A 254 56.07 112.40 -62.54
N THR A 255 55.07 111.81 -63.18
CA THR A 255 53.69 112.29 -63.09
C THR A 255 52.88 111.29 -62.30
N VAL A 256 52.24 111.77 -61.23
CA VAL A 256 51.23 111.02 -60.48
C VAL A 256 49.89 111.32 -61.12
N ASN A 257 49.31 110.35 -61.81
CA ASN A 257 47.98 110.47 -62.38
C ASN A 257 46.99 109.94 -61.35
N ASP A 258 46.34 110.86 -60.64
CA ASP A 258 45.33 110.55 -59.65
C ASP A 258 43.96 110.47 -60.32
N GLU A 259 43.36 109.28 -60.38
CA GLU A 259 41.98 109.10 -60.83
C GLU A 259 41.01 109.25 -59.64
N THR A 260 41.17 110.29 -58.82
CA THR A 260 40.12 110.67 -57.87
C THR A 260 39.06 111.50 -58.60
N THR A 261 37.98 110.86 -59.04
CA THR A 261 36.74 111.56 -59.41
C THR A 261 35.53 110.99 -58.71
N ALA A 262 34.91 111.87 -57.91
CA ALA A 262 33.48 112.20 -57.79
C ALA A 262 32.44 111.07 -57.63
#